data_AF-A0A0C3QTH6-F1
#
_entry.id   AF-A0A0C3QTH6-F1
#
_cell.length_a   1.000
_cell.length_b   1.000
_cell.length_c   1.000
_cell.angle_alpha   90.00
_cell.angle_beta   90.00
_cell.angle_gamma   90.00
#
_symmetry.space_group_name_H-M   'P 1'
#
loop_
_entity.id
_entity.type
_entity.pdbx_description
1 polymer ?
#
loop_
_entity_poly.entity_id
_entity_poly.type
_entity_poly.pdbx_seq_one_letter_code
_entity_poly.pdbx_strand_id
1 'polypeptide(L)'
;MLRRSSLRGIKIPGAAAKLVVKLFADDTQLYLSKRDKLEDAMAIAEKWCTASTAKFNEGKTEVLPIGTAHYRRNVVKTRSVSGSNSSTDKLPNGARVVKNGEAIRILGGKVGYNLDLAEIWDPIVSKVESLAKKWAGRKLTLRGRKHVVNYVLLSRAQYLLMTNPPPPEVITRLERAVRHTMWNGKAKGITTLAELYRPIEEG
;
A
#
# COMPACT_ATOMS: atom_id res chain seq x y z
N MET A 1 0.90 -20.01 -20.96
CA MET A 1 0.00 -20.70 -20.01
C MET A 1 -1.08 -19.76 -19.47
N LEU A 2 -0.77 -18.71 -18.70
CA LEU A 2 -1.78 -17.75 -18.19
C LEU A 2 -2.56 -16.97 -19.28
N ARG A 3 -1.87 -16.44 -20.31
CA ARG A 3 -2.53 -15.66 -21.38
C ARG A 3 -3.52 -16.48 -22.23
N ARG A 4 -3.35 -17.81 -22.26
CA ARG A 4 -4.22 -18.77 -22.96
C ARG A 4 -5.18 -19.50 -22.00
N SER A 5 -5.17 -19.14 -20.71
CA SER A 5 -6.05 -19.77 -19.72
C SER A 5 -7.48 -19.23 -19.81
N SER A 6 -8.42 -20.02 -19.31
CA SER A 6 -9.83 -19.66 -19.15
C SER A 6 -10.06 -18.68 -17.99
N LEU A 7 -9.04 -18.37 -17.18
CA LEU A 7 -9.14 -17.45 -16.04
C LEU A 7 -9.57 -16.05 -16.51
N ARG A 8 -10.63 -15.52 -15.90
CA ARG A 8 -11.23 -14.23 -16.21
C ARG A 8 -10.58 -13.08 -15.46
N GLY A 9 -10.10 -13.31 -14.25
CA GLY A 9 -9.52 -12.29 -13.38
C GLY A 9 -10.45 -11.10 -13.13
N ILE A 10 -9.87 -9.94 -12.87
CA ILE A 10 -10.61 -8.71 -12.58
C ILE A 10 -10.61 -7.79 -13.81
N LYS A 11 -11.78 -7.29 -14.19
CA LYS A 11 -11.90 -6.21 -15.17
C LYS A 11 -11.77 -4.88 -14.44
N ILE A 12 -10.78 -4.08 -14.82
CA ILE A 12 -10.58 -2.74 -14.28
C ILE A 12 -11.22 -1.74 -15.26
N PRO A 13 -12.11 -0.84 -14.81
CA PRO A 13 -12.64 0.22 -15.65
C PRO A 13 -11.51 1.03 -16.30
N GLY A 14 -11.59 1.23 -17.62
CA GLY A 14 -10.56 1.94 -18.39
C GLY A 14 -9.30 1.14 -18.74
N ALA A 15 -9.14 -0.08 -18.24
CA ALA A 15 -8.01 -0.94 -18.64
C ALA A 15 -8.32 -1.71 -19.93
N ALA A 16 -7.35 -1.76 -20.84
CA ALA A 16 -7.48 -2.48 -22.11
C ALA A 16 -7.59 -4.01 -21.96
N ALA A 17 -7.11 -4.56 -20.84
CA ALA A 17 -7.11 -5.99 -20.58
C ALA A 17 -7.55 -6.33 -19.16
N LYS A 18 -8.04 -7.54 -18.98
CA LYS A 18 -8.30 -8.14 -17.66
C LYS A 18 -7.01 -8.28 -16.85
N LEU A 19 -7.08 -8.01 -15.56
CA LEU A 19 -6.02 -8.27 -14.60
C LEU A 19 -6.16 -9.69 -14.07
N VAL A 20 -5.25 -10.58 -14.47
CA VAL A 20 -5.19 -11.96 -13.97
C VAL A 20 -3.98 -12.15 -13.07
N VAL A 21 -2.83 -11.57 -13.45
CA VAL A 21 -1.59 -11.66 -12.68
C VAL A 21 -0.84 -10.34 -12.74
N LYS A 22 -0.16 -9.98 -11.65
CA LYS A 22 0.83 -8.91 -11.60
C LYS A 22 2.10 -9.46 -10.97
N LEU A 23 3.24 -9.19 -11.61
CA LEU A 23 4.55 -9.68 -11.20
C LEU A 23 5.46 -8.47 -10.97
N PHE A 24 6.24 -8.51 -9.89
CA PHE A 24 7.31 -7.56 -9.64
C PHE A 24 8.45 -8.29 -8.92
N ALA A 25 9.56 -8.51 -9.63
CA ALA A 25 10.61 -9.42 -9.17
C ALA A 25 10.02 -10.80 -8.79
N ASP A 26 10.21 -11.26 -7.55
CA ASP A 26 9.68 -12.50 -6.98
C ASP A 26 8.23 -12.37 -6.47
N ASP A 27 7.76 -11.15 -6.19
CA ASP A 27 6.39 -10.92 -5.75
C ASP A 27 5.40 -11.22 -6.89
N THR A 28 4.53 -12.21 -6.64
CA THR A 28 3.49 -12.65 -7.58
C THR A 28 2.11 -12.45 -6.98
N GLN A 29 1.26 -11.70 -7.68
CA GLN A 29 -0.13 -11.43 -7.29
C GLN A 29 -1.06 -12.05 -8.32
N LEU A 30 -1.95 -12.93 -7.87
CA LEU A 30 -2.98 -13.56 -8.69
C LEU A 30 -4.35 -12.95 -8.37
N TYR A 31 -5.12 -12.65 -9.41
CA TYR A 31 -6.43 -12.04 -9.32
C TYR A 31 -7.46 -12.97 -9.93
N LEU A 32 -8.42 -13.39 -9.11
CA LEU A 32 -9.45 -14.35 -9.50
C LEU A 32 -10.82 -13.69 -9.48
N SER A 33 -11.61 -13.97 -10.51
CA SER A 33 -13.03 -13.64 -10.54
C SER A 33 -13.84 -14.68 -9.78
N LYS A 34 -15.10 -14.34 -9.43
CA LYS A 34 -16.05 -15.30 -8.85
C LYS A 34 -16.33 -16.54 -9.73
N ARG A 35 -15.97 -16.50 -11.01
CA ARG A 35 -16.17 -17.58 -11.98
C ARG A 35 -14.89 -18.39 -12.23
N ASP A 36 -13.77 -17.93 -11.66
CA ASP A 36 -12.51 -18.63 -11.79
C ASP A 36 -12.41 -19.65 -10.67
N LYS A 37 -11.87 -20.82 -10.99
CA LYS A 37 -11.61 -21.84 -9.99
C LYS A 37 -10.18 -21.73 -9.51
N LEU A 38 -9.99 -21.91 -8.20
CA LEU A 38 -8.67 -21.90 -7.61
C LEU A 38 -7.81 -23.05 -8.15
N GLU A 39 -8.40 -24.23 -8.34
CA GLU A 39 -7.73 -25.42 -8.90
C GLU A 39 -7.05 -25.12 -10.24
N ASP A 40 -7.76 -24.45 -11.16
CA ASP A 40 -7.23 -24.10 -12.49
C ASP A 40 -6.03 -23.15 -12.37
N ALA A 41 -6.13 -22.17 -11.48
CA ALA A 41 -5.07 -21.19 -11.28
C ALA A 41 -3.83 -21.80 -10.61
N MET A 42 -4.04 -22.68 -9.62
CA MET A 42 -2.97 -23.40 -8.95
C MET A 42 -2.29 -24.40 -9.89
N ALA A 43 -3.04 -25.10 -10.76
CA ALA A 43 -2.46 -25.98 -11.77
C ALA A 43 -1.57 -25.22 -12.77
N ILE A 44 -1.97 -24.00 -13.15
CA ILE A 44 -1.13 -23.14 -14.01
C ILE A 44 0.12 -22.68 -13.27
N ALA A 45 -0.02 -22.29 -12.00
CA ALA A 45 1.09 -21.87 -11.15
C ALA A 45 2.10 -23.00 -10.94
N GLU A 46 1.63 -24.22 -10.64
CA GLU A 46 2.44 -25.42 -10.47
C GLU A 46 3.18 -25.80 -11.75
N LYS A 47 2.48 -25.79 -12.90
CA LYS A 47 3.13 -26.07 -14.19
C LYS A 47 4.24 -25.06 -14.50
N TRP A 48 4.06 -23.80 -14.13
CA TRP A 48 5.10 -22.79 -14.26
C TRP A 48 6.27 -23.06 -13.29
N CYS A 49 5.99 -23.37 -12.02
CA CYS A 49 6.99 -23.74 -11.02
C CYS A 49 7.84 -24.94 -11.45
N THR A 50 7.22 -26.00 -11.97
CA THR A 50 7.95 -27.16 -12.48
C THR A 50 8.87 -26.81 -13.63
N ALA A 51 8.42 -25.94 -14.55
CA ALA A 51 9.22 -25.51 -15.69
C ALA A 51 10.35 -24.53 -15.31
N SER A 52 10.13 -23.68 -14.31
CA SER A 52 11.08 -22.66 -13.87
C SER A 52 11.97 -23.09 -12.72
N THR A 53 11.71 -24.26 -12.12
CA THR A 53 12.28 -24.75 -10.84
C THR A 53 11.98 -23.86 -9.63
N ALA A 54 11.06 -22.90 -9.75
CA ALA A 54 10.62 -22.05 -8.66
C ALA A 54 9.63 -22.75 -7.72
N LYS A 55 9.48 -22.25 -6.49
CA LYS A 55 8.50 -22.77 -5.51
C LYS A 55 7.77 -21.62 -4.82
N PHE A 56 6.43 -21.66 -4.83
CA PHE A 56 5.63 -20.71 -4.05
C PHE A 56 5.81 -20.93 -2.56
N ASN A 57 5.96 -19.84 -1.82
CA ASN A 57 6.03 -19.88 -0.37
C ASN A 57 4.62 -19.76 0.22
N GLU A 58 4.00 -20.90 0.52
CA GLU A 58 2.66 -20.96 1.08
C GLU A 58 2.53 -20.18 2.40
N GLY A 59 3.55 -20.22 3.26
CA GLY A 59 3.56 -19.51 4.54
C GLY A 59 3.63 -17.98 4.40
N LYS A 60 4.09 -17.49 3.25
CA LYS A 60 4.04 -16.06 2.88
C LYS A 60 2.85 -15.70 1.99
N THR A 61 2.05 -16.68 1.59
CA THR A 61 0.90 -16.43 0.71
C THR A 61 -0.22 -15.76 1.50
N GLU A 62 -0.71 -14.64 0.99
CA GLU A 62 -1.81 -13.89 1.58
C GLU A 62 -2.99 -13.83 0.62
N VAL A 63 -4.20 -13.96 1.15
CA VAL A 63 -5.45 -13.94 0.38
C VAL A 63 -6.31 -12.80 0.88
N LEU A 64 -6.53 -11.81 0.01
CA LEU A 64 -7.46 -10.72 0.26
C LEU A 64 -8.78 -10.98 -0.50
N PRO A 65 -9.87 -11.36 0.18
CA PRO A 65 -11.16 -11.53 -0.49
C PRO A 65 -11.73 -10.18 -0.89
N ILE A 66 -11.99 -10.00 -2.19
CA ILE A 66 -12.58 -8.77 -2.75
C ILE A 66 -14.05 -9.02 -3.06
N GLY A 67 -14.94 -8.21 -2.48
CA GLY A 67 -16.39 -8.36 -2.69
C GLY A 67 -17.22 -7.78 -1.54
N THR A 68 -18.46 -8.24 -1.37
CA THR A 68 -19.36 -7.77 -0.31
C THR A 68 -18.86 -8.18 1.08
N ALA A 69 -19.28 -7.45 2.13
CA ALA A 69 -18.90 -7.77 3.50
C ALA A 69 -19.32 -9.20 3.91
N HIS A 70 -20.49 -9.65 3.43
CA HIS A 70 -20.96 -11.02 3.64
C HIS A 70 -20.01 -12.05 3.01
N TYR A 71 -19.65 -11.87 1.74
CA TYR A 71 -18.71 -12.75 1.03
C TYR A 71 -17.36 -12.82 1.75
N ARG A 72 -16.78 -11.67 2.12
CA ARG A 72 -15.47 -11.64 2.82
C ARG A 72 -15.49 -12.41 4.13
N ARG A 73 -16.55 -12.23 4.94
CA ARG A 73 -16.72 -13.00 6.20
C ARG A 73 -16.81 -14.50 5.94
N ASN A 74 -17.54 -14.88 4.90
CA ASN A 74 -17.67 -16.30 4.55
C ASN A 74 -16.34 -16.88 4.09
N VAL A 75 -15.57 -16.21 3.22
CA VAL A 75 -14.24 -16.69 2.79
C VAL A 75 -13.29 -16.84 3.99
N VAL A 76 -13.30 -15.90 4.94
CA VAL A 76 -12.51 -16.02 6.18
C VAL A 76 -12.95 -17.24 7.00
N LYS A 77 -14.26 -17.47 7.15
CA LYS A 77 -14.82 -18.57 7.94
C LYS A 77 -14.59 -19.93 7.28
N THR A 78 -14.86 -20.05 5.99
CA THR A 78 -14.83 -21.32 5.25
C THR A 78 -13.45 -21.63 4.67
N ARG A 79 -12.55 -20.64 4.62
CA ARG A 79 -11.26 -20.71 3.91
C ARG A 79 -11.41 -21.23 2.48
N SER A 80 -12.43 -20.76 1.78
CA SER A 80 -12.76 -21.18 0.42
C SER A 80 -13.05 -19.98 -0.47
N VAL A 81 -12.60 -20.05 -1.73
CA VAL A 81 -12.74 -18.93 -2.69
C VAL A 81 -14.22 -18.64 -3.02
N SER A 82 -15.10 -19.64 -3.06
CA SER A 82 -16.54 -19.41 -3.23
C SER A 82 -17.21 -18.80 -2.01
N GLY A 83 -16.57 -18.86 -0.84
CA GLY A 83 -17.19 -18.51 0.44
C GLY A 83 -18.20 -19.55 0.91
N SER A 84 -18.09 -20.79 0.45
CA SER A 84 -18.92 -21.92 0.89
C SER A 84 -18.04 -23.05 1.45
N ASN A 85 -18.63 -24.03 2.13
CA ASN A 85 -17.90 -25.19 2.64
C ASN A 85 -17.75 -26.28 1.57
N SER A 86 -17.13 -25.95 0.43
CA SER A 86 -16.76 -26.94 -0.59
C SER A 86 -15.37 -27.50 -0.34
N SER A 87 -15.13 -28.76 -0.70
CA SER A 87 -13.81 -29.40 -0.64
C SER A 87 -12.89 -28.99 -1.80
N THR A 88 -13.46 -28.55 -2.92
CA THR A 88 -12.73 -28.35 -4.20
C THR A 88 -12.15 -26.95 -4.38
N ASP A 89 -12.44 -26.00 -3.49
CA ASP A 89 -12.02 -24.60 -3.63
C ASP A 89 -11.38 -24.02 -2.36
N LYS A 90 -10.86 -24.91 -1.51
CA LYS A 90 -10.17 -24.57 -0.27
C LYS A 90 -8.85 -23.85 -0.56
N LEU A 91 -8.62 -22.78 0.18
CA LEU A 91 -7.37 -22.06 0.17
C LEU A 91 -6.26 -22.91 0.83
N PRO A 92 -4.99 -22.78 0.39
CA PRO A 92 -3.87 -23.50 0.99
C PRO A 92 -3.82 -23.31 2.51
N ASN A 93 -3.48 -24.36 3.25
CA ASN A 93 -3.49 -24.33 4.71
C ASN A 93 -2.53 -23.27 5.29
N GLY A 94 -1.36 -23.08 4.67
CA GLY A 94 -0.38 -22.06 5.07
C GLY A 94 -0.78 -20.62 4.74
N ALA A 95 -1.79 -20.41 3.87
CA ALA A 95 -2.14 -19.07 3.42
C ALA A 95 -2.89 -18.26 4.48
N ARG A 96 -2.48 -17.01 4.70
CA ARG A 96 -3.19 -16.07 5.57
C ARG A 96 -4.37 -15.46 4.83
N VAL A 97 -5.58 -15.65 5.34
CA VAL A 97 -6.78 -14.97 4.82
C VAL A 97 -6.98 -13.67 5.59
N VAL A 98 -6.95 -12.56 4.87
CA VAL A 98 -6.96 -11.21 5.47
C VAL A 98 -8.36 -10.85 5.94
N LYS A 99 -8.44 -10.45 7.21
CA LYS A 99 -9.69 -10.08 7.87
C LYS A 99 -9.97 -8.58 7.74
N ASN A 100 -11.16 -8.18 8.19
CA ASN A 100 -11.49 -6.77 8.33
C ASN A 100 -10.56 -6.12 9.39
N GLY A 101 -10.02 -4.94 9.10
CA GLY A 101 -9.02 -4.27 9.95
C GLY A 101 -7.57 -4.74 9.70
N GLU A 102 -7.36 -5.83 8.96
CA GLU A 102 -6.03 -6.30 8.58
C GLU A 102 -5.69 -5.87 7.15
N ALA A 103 -4.40 -5.64 6.88
CA ALA A 103 -3.89 -5.30 5.56
C ALA A 103 -2.96 -6.38 5.01
N ILE A 104 -2.96 -6.55 3.68
CA ILE A 104 -1.82 -7.13 2.94
C ILE A 104 -0.86 -6.02 2.54
N ARG A 105 0.41 -6.38 2.33
CA ARG A 105 1.42 -5.48 1.77
C ARG A 105 1.62 -5.77 0.29
N ILE A 106 1.31 -4.81 -0.57
CA ILE A 106 1.56 -4.89 -2.02
C ILE A 106 2.58 -3.80 -2.37
N LEU A 107 3.80 -4.22 -2.75
CA LEU A 107 4.92 -3.35 -3.15
C LEU A 107 5.33 -2.27 -2.13
N GLY A 108 4.85 -2.35 -0.88
CA GLY A 108 5.07 -1.33 0.16
C GLY A 108 3.78 -0.65 0.61
N GLY A 109 2.77 -0.57 -0.25
CA GLY A 109 1.43 -0.08 0.10
C GLY A 109 0.65 -1.10 0.92
N LYS A 110 -0.22 -0.62 1.82
CA LYS A 110 -1.11 -1.47 2.63
C LYS A 110 -2.51 -1.47 2.03
N VAL A 111 -3.06 -2.66 1.74
CA VAL A 111 -4.38 -2.81 1.12
C VAL A 111 -5.25 -3.72 1.97
N GLY A 112 -6.49 -3.33 2.21
CA GLY A 112 -7.41 -4.04 3.10
C GLY A 112 -8.71 -3.26 3.30
N TYR A 113 -9.56 -3.79 4.17
CA TYR A 113 -10.87 -3.18 4.47
C TYR A 113 -10.87 -2.62 5.89
N ASN A 114 -11.47 -1.44 6.07
CA ASN A 114 -11.57 -0.75 7.37
C ASN A 114 -10.22 -0.62 8.07
N LEU A 115 -9.20 -0.23 7.31
CA LEU A 115 -7.86 0.02 7.84
C LEU A 115 -7.84 1.34 8.60
N ASP A 116 -7.14 1.37 9.73
CA ASP A 116 -6.76 2.62 10.38
C ASP A 116 -5.63 3.26 9.57
N LEU A 117 -5.96 4.26 8.76
CA LEU A 117 -4.97 4.98 7.96
C LEU A 117 -4.00 5.77 8.85
N ALA A 118 -4.44 6.27 10.01
CA ALA A 118 -3.56 7.01 10.92
C ALA A 118 -2.45 6.10 11.46
N GLU A 119 -2.81 4.88 11.87
CA GLU A 119 -1.85 3.87 12.33
C GLU A 119 -0.85 3.50 11.21
N ILE A 120 -1.31 3.42 9.97
CA ILE A 120 -0.44 3.14 8.81
C ILE A 120 0.58 4.25 8.60
N TRP A 121 0.17 5.50 8.80
CA TRP A 121 0.99 6.69 8.60
C TRP A 121 1.93 6.99 9.77
N ASP A 122 1.57 6.60 10.99
CA ASP A 122 2.27 7.01 12.21
C ASP A 122 3.79 6.75 12.18
N PRO A 123 4.31 5.58 11.75
CA PRO A 123 5.75 5.34 11.74
C PRO A 123 6.51 6.33 10.86
N ILE A 124 5.95 6.70 9.70
CA ILE A 124 6.57 7.67 8.78
C ILE A 124 6.48 9.08 9.34
N VAL A 125 5.31 9.48 9.85
CA VAL A 125 5.09 10.82 10.40
C VAL A 125 5.96 11.05 11.64
N SER A 126 6.00 10.09 12.56
CA SER A 126 6.85 10.11 13.75
C SER A 126 8.34 10.22 13.37
N LYS A 127 8.77 9.56 12.29
CA LYS A 127 10.14 9.71 11.76
C LYS A 127 10.39 11.10 11.17
N VAL A 128 9.43 11.65 10.43
CA VAL A 128 9.49 13.00 9.87
C VAL A 128 9.57 14.05 10.98
N GLU A 129 8.73 13.93 12.02
CA GLU A 129 8.74 14.83 13.18
C GLU A 129 10.07 14.78 13.95
N SER A 130 10.64 13.58 14.14
CA SER A 130 11.97 13.39 14.73
C SER A 130 13.07 14.09 13.92
N LEU A 131 13.05 13.93 12.59
CA LEU A 131 14.01 14.59 11.71
C LEU A 131 13.83 16.10 11.70
N ALA A 132 12.59 16.60 11.69
CA ALA A 132 12.31 18.02 11.75
C ALA A 132 12.94 18.66 13.00
N LYS A 133 12.78 18.03 14.17
CA LYS A 133 13.43 18.47 15.43
C LYS A 133 14.95 18.48 15.30
N LYS A 134 15.54 17.42 14.74
CA LYS A 134 17.00 17.30 14.57
C LYS A 134 17.57 18.38 13.65
N TRP A 135 16.87 18.72 12.57
CA TRP A 135 17.34 19.69 11.57
C TRP A 135 17.03 21.13 11.95
N ALA A 136 15.96 21.38 12.71
CA ALA A 136 15.65 22.70 13.26
C ALA A 136 16.77 23.24 14.17
N GLY A 137 17.50 22.36 14.86
CA GLY A 137 18.67 22.73 15.68
C GLY A 137 19.94 23.05 14.91
N ARG A 138 19.95 22.94 13.57
CA ARG A 138 21.12 23.22 12.72
C ARG A 138 21.09 24.65 12.20
N LYS A 139 22.25 25.30 12.11
CA LYS A 139 22.40 26.64 11.50
C LYS A 139 22.35 26.53 9.98
N LEU A 140 21.14 26.46 9.43
CA LEU A 140 20.90 26.39 7.99
C LEU A 140 20.35 27.70 7.44
N THR A 141 20.72 28.03 6.20
CA THR A 141 20.09 29.10 5.43
C THR A 141 18.64 28.74 5.09
N LEU A 142 17.82 29.72 4.68
CA LEU A 142 16.44 29.45 4.23
C LEU A 142 16.40 28.41 3.09
N ARG A 143 17.32 28.52 2.13
CA ARG A 143 17.48 27.54 1.03
C ARG A 143 17.89 26.16 1.55
N GLY A 144 18.82 26.09 2.51
CA GLY A 144 19.19 24.82 3.15
C GLY A 144 17.99 24.15 3.83
N ARG A 145 17.14 24.93 4.52
CA ARG A 145 15.92 24.42 5.16
C ARG A 145 14.90 23.91 4.15
N LYS A 146 14.71 24.62 3.03
CA LYS A 146 13.90 24.15 1.89
C LYS A 146 14.39 22.79 1.37
N HIS A 147 15.71 22.61 1.20
CA HIS A 147 16.28 21.33 0.77
C HIS A 147 16.05 20.22 1.79
N VAL A 148 16.19 20.50 3.09
CA VAL A 148 15.87 19.52 4.14
C VAL A 148 14.40 19.13 4.09
N VAL A 149 13.48 20.09 3.98
CA VAL A 149 12.05 19.81 3.87
C VAL A 149 11.76 18.89 2.68
N ASN A 150 12.22 19.24 1.48
CA ASN A 150 11.90 18.48 0.27
C ASN A 150 12.56 17.10 0.25
N TYR A 151 13.88 17.05 0.46
CA TYR A 151 14.66 15.85 0.21
C TYR A 151 14.85 14.95 1.44
N VAL A 152 14.67 15.49 2.65
CA VAL A 152 14.81 14.71 3.89
C VAL A 152 13.44 14.42 4.52
N LEU A 153 12.54 15.39 4.59
CA LEU A 153 11.25 15.16 5.27
C LEU A 153 10.23 14.56 4.32
N LEU A 154 9.82 15.32 3.30
CA LEU A 154 8.67 14.97 2.46
C LEU A 154 8.95 13.79 1.52
N SER A 155 10.20 13.61 1.08
CA SER A 155 10.61 12.44 0.28
C SER A 155 10.28 11.10 0.95
N ARG A 156 10.26 11.04 2.29
CA ARG A 156 9.92 9.82 3.05
C ARG A 156 8.44 9.49 3.00
N ALA A 157 7.58 10.52 2.92
CA ALA A 157 6.14 10.37 2.82
C ALA A 157 5.67 10.10 1.38
N GLN A 158 6.46 10.50 0.38
CA GLN A 158 6.06 10.51 -1.02
C GLN A 158 5.50 9.18 -1.52
N TYR A 159 6.15 8.07 -1.21
CA TYR A 159 5.67 6.76 -1.64
C TYR A 159 4.32 6.42 -0.99
N LEU A 160 4.18 6.63 0.32
CA LEU A 160 2.94 6.32 1.03
C LEU A 160 1.79 7.25 0.60
N LEU A 161 2.07 8.50 0.24
CA LEU A 161 1.08 9.42 -0.37
C LEU A 161 0.44 8.83 -1.62
N MET A 162 1.19 8.06 -2.41
CA MET A 162 0.69 7.46 -3.66
C MET A 162 -0.14 6.20 -3.41
N THR A 163 0.06 5.49 -2.30
CA THR A 163 -0.57 4.18 -2.05
C THR A 163 -1.66 4.22 -1.00
N ASN A 164 -1.54 5.09 0.01
CA ASN A 164 -2.40 5.15 1.17
C ASN A 164 -2.71 6.62 1.49
N PRO A 165 -3.87 7.15 1.08
CA PRO A 165 -4.22 8.55 1.31
C PRO A 165 -4.12 8.92 2.81
N PRO A 166 -3.44 10.01 3.18
CA PRO A 166 -3.31 10.42 4.57
C PRO A 166 -4.63 10.99 5.11
N PRO A 167 -5.02 10.67 6.35
CA PRO A 167 -6.11 11.36 7.03
C PRO A 167 -5.72 12.83 7.34
N PRO A 168 -6.70 13.73 7.57
CA PRO A 168 -6.44 15.16 7.81
C PRO A 168 -5.46 15.46 8.94
N GLU A 169 -5.49 14.65 10.00
CA GLU A 169 -4.57 14.78 11.15
C GLU A 169 -3.11 14.50 10.76
N VAL A 170 -2.87 13.57 9.84
CA VAL A 170 -1.53 13.25 9.33
C VAL A 170 -1.00 14.41 8.50
N ILE A 171 -1.83 15.00 7.64
CA ILE A 171 -1.48 16.22 6.90
C ILE A 171 -1.08 17.34 7.88
N THR A 172 -1.88 17.56 8.91
CA THR A 172 -1.60 18.57 9.95
C THR A 172 -0.25 18.33 10.64
N ARG A 173 0.07 17.07 10.96
CA ARG A 173 1.37 16.70 11.56
C ARG A 173 2.54 16.94 10.61
N LEU A 174 2.40 16.57 9.33
CA LEU A 174 3.42 16.81 8.30
C LEU A 174 3.66 18.32 8.09
N GLU A 175 2.60 19.12 7.97
CA GLU A 175 2.71 20.58 7.84
C GLU A 175 3.36 21.23 9.07
N ARG A 176 3.06 20.72 10.27
CA ARG A 176 3.72 21.17 11.51
C ARG A 176 5.21 20.86 11.47
N ALA A 177 5.62 19.68 11.01
CA ALA A 177 7.03 19.31 10.87
C ALA A 177 7.76 20.18 9.83
N VAL A 178 7.09 20.48 8.71
CA VAL A 178 7.59 21.42 7.69
C VAL A 178 7.80 22.80 8.30
N ARG A 179 6.78 23.36 8.95
CA ARG A 179 6.85 24.67 9.61
C ARG A 179 7.96 24.73 10.66
N HIS A 180 8.04 23.71 11.50
CA HIS A 180 9.08 23.60 12.53
C HIS A 180 10.48 23.64 11.92
N THR A 181 10.70 22.95 10.80
CA THR A 181 11.98 22.93 10.10
C THR A 181 12.28 24.26 9.42
N MET A 182 11.29 24.83 8.72
CA MET A 182 11.43 26.11 8.02
C MET A 182 11.78 27.25 8.98
N TRP A 183 11.31 27.20 10.23
CA TRP A 183 11.51 28.27 11.21
C TRP A 183 12.49 27.94 12.33
N ASN A 184 13.35 26.91 12.16
CA ASN A 184 14.33 26.49 13.18
C ASN A 184 13.69 26.30 14.57
N GLY A 185 12.51 25.68 14.59
CA GLY A 185 11.76 25.38 15.80
C GLY A 185 11.08 26.56 16.48
N LYS A 186 11.16 27.78 15.91
CA LYS A 186 10.45 28.95 16.43
C LYS A 186 8.94 28.79 16.28
N ALA A 187 8.19 29.22 17.30
CA ALA A 187 6.73 29.15 17.32
C ALA A 187 6.08 30.04 16.25
N LYS A 188 6.68 31.20 15.96
CA LYS A 188 6.28 32.10 14.87
C LYS A 188 7.38 32.15 13.82
N GLY A 189 6.97 31.95 12.57
CA GLY A 189 7.83 32.13 11.40
C GLY A 189 7.96 33.61 11.02
N ILE A 190 8.84 33.88 10.06
CA ILE A 190 8.97 35.22 9.46
C ILE A 190 7.75 35.53 8.57
N THR A 191 7.12 34.48 8.02
CA THR A 191 5.99 34.53 7.10
C THR A 191 5.12 33.28 7.28
N THR A 192 3.95 33.25 6.64
CA THR A 192 3.05 32.08 6.59
C THR A 192 3.57 31.01 5.62
N LEU A 193 3.10 29.76 5.75
CA LEU A 193 3.40 28.73 4.75
C LEU A 193 2.77 29.05 3.39
N ALA A 194 1.59 29.67 3.39
CA ALA A 194 0.90 30.06 2.16
C ALA A 194 1.74 31.06 1.34
N GLU A 195 2.33 32.06 1.99
CA GLU A 195 3.28 32.98 1.35
C GLU A 195 4.54 32.25 0.89
N LEU A 196 5.08 31.32 1.68
CA LEU A 196 6.29 30.56 1.31
C LEU A 196 6.08 29.63 0.09
N TYR A 197 4.84 29.26 -0.20
CA TYR A 197 4.48 28.41 -1.33
C TYR A 197 4.18 29.19 -2.61
N ARG A 198 4.14 30.53 -2.55
CA ARG A 198 3.90 31.34 -3.75
C ARG A 198 5.05 31.17 -4.76
N PRO A 199 4.75 31.28 -6.06
CA PRO A 199 5.77 31.40 -7.10
C PRO A 199 6.71 32.56 -6.78
N ILE A 200 7.98 32.45 -7.21
CA ILE A 200 8.99 33.51 -6.99
C ILE A 200 8.57 34.78 -7.74
N GLU A 201 7.83 34.63 -8.82
CA GLU A 201 7.30 35.70 -9.66
C GLU A 201 6.24 36.54 -8.94
N GLU A 202 5.64 36.05 -7.86
CA GLU A 202 4.61 36.72 -7.07
C GLU A 202 5.14 37.36 -5.77
N GLY A 203 6.46 37.38 -5.57
CA GLY A 203 7.12 37.91 -4.36
C GLY A 203 8.64 38.01 -4.45
#